data_AF-A0A8D5ZBS7-F1
#
_entry.id   AF-A0A8D5ZBS7-F1
#
_cell.length_a   1.000
_cell.length_b   1.000
_cell.length_c   1.000
_cell.angle_alpha   90.00
_cell.angle_beta   90.00
_cell.angle_gamma   90.00
#
_symmetry.space_group_name_H-M   'P 1'
#
loop_
_entity.id
_entity.type
_entity.pdbx_description
1 polymer ?
#
loop_
_entity_poly.entity_id
_entity_poly.type
_entity_poly.pdbx_seq_one_letter_code
_entity_poly.pdbx_strand_id
1 'polypeptide(L)'
;MYLNIVFLPLFGSLVAGFFGRFLGGRGSGLITISCIGLSFFFSGLAFYEVGVGGSPTYLYLMPWLESDCFHVDWAFCFDSLTVVMLVVVTFISTLVHLYSTEYMGGDPHLPRFMSYLSLFTFFMLILVTADNFVQMFVGWEGVGLCSYLLINFWFTRIQANKAAIKAMLVNRVGDFGLALGIFGIFICFNAVDYATVFALAPQLSTSTLSFFNIKFNALNLIGILLFVGAVGKSAQLGLHTWLPDAMEGP
;
A
#
# COMPACT_ATOMS: atom_id res chain seq x y z
N MET A 1 -15.29 10.98 -8.21
CA MET A 1 -14.88 11.23 -6.80
C MET A 1 -13.90 10.17 -6.33
N TYR A 2 -14.31 8.90 -6.25
CA TYR A 2 -13.50 7.78 -5.76
C TYR A 2 -12.10 7.65 -6.38
N LEU A 3 -11.99 7.64 -7.72
CA LEU A 3 -10.67 7.57 -8.39
C LEU A 3 -9.78 8.79 -8.08
N ASN A 4 -10.37 9.97 -7.87
CA ASN A 4 -9.60 11.17 -7.52
C ASN A 4 -8.94 11.02 -6.14
N ILE A 5 -9.58 10.31 -5.20
CA ILE A 5 -8.97 10.03 -3.89
C ILE A 5 -7.63 9.33 -4.09
N VAL A 6 -7.60 8.32 -4.96
CA VAL A 6 -6.41 7.49 -5.24
C VAL A 6 -5.39 8.25 -6.10
N PHE A 7 -5.80 8.90 -7.19
CA PHE A 7 -4.86 9.47 -8.17
C PHE A 7 -4.36 10.89 -7.84
N LEU A 8 -5.01 11.65 -6.96
CA LEU A 8 -4.53 13.00 -6.58
C LEU A 8 -3.15 12.96 -5.91
N PRO A 9 -2.85 12.05 -4.95
CA PRO A 9 -1.50 11.92 -4.43
C PRO A 9 -0.47 11.50 -5.47
N LEU A 10 -0.84 10.64 -6.44
CA LEU A 10 0.05 10.31 -7.56
C LEU A 10 0.37 11.56 -8.38
N PHE A 11 -0.64 12.36 -8.72
CA PHE A 11 -0.44 13.62 -9.42
C PHE A 11 0.49 14.56 -8.64
N GLY A 12 0.28 14.72 -7.33
CA GLY A 12 1.17 15.47 -6.44
C GLY A 12 2.62 14.97 -6.50
N SER A 13 2.81 13.64 -6.47
CA SER A 13 4.12 13.02 -6.51
C SER A 13 4.87 13.24 -7.82
N LEU A 14 4.18 13.12 -8.96
CA LEU A 14 4.73 13.33 -10.29
C LEU A 14 5.09 14.80 -10.51
N VAL A 15 4.22 15.73 -10.08
CA VAL A 15 4.47 17.17 -10.22
C VAL A 15 5.64 17.60 -9.34
N ALA A 16 5.68 17.19 -8.06
CA ALA A 16 6.79 17.49 -7.17
C ALA A 16 8.10 16.83 -7.61
N GLY A 17 8.05 15.63 -8.18
CA GLY A 17 9.20 14.88 -8.66
C GLY A 17 9.82 15.44 -9.94
N PHE A 18 9.01 15.60 -11.00
CA PHE A 18 9.50 16.06 -12.31
C PHE A 18 9.65 17.58 -12.39
N PHE A 19 8.71 18.34 -11.81
CA PHE A 19 8.70 19.81 -11.88
C PHE A 19 9.23 20.48 -10.60
N GLY A 20 9.68 19.72 -9.61
CA GLY A 20 10.18 20.26 -8.34
C GLY A 20 11.31 21.28 -8.47
N ARG A 21 12.17 21.14 -9.49
CA ARG A 21 13.24 22.12 -9.78
C ARG A 21 12.71 23.46 -10.28
N PHE A 22 11.58 23.47 -11.01
CA PHE A 22 10.95 24.69 -11.50
C PHE A 22 10.05 25.34 -10.45
N LEU A 23 9.36 24.52 -9.64
CA LEU A 23 8.41 24.96 -8.61
C LEU A 23 9.09 25.39 -7.30
N GLY A 24 10.30 24.89 -7.04
CA GLY A 24 11.00 25.08 -5.77
C GLY A 24 10.33 24.34 -4.60
N GLY A 25 10.93 24.46 -3.41
CA GLY A 25 10.43 23.78 -2.21
C GLY A 25 9.01 24.20 -1.83
N ARG A 26 8.75 25.50 -1.70
CA ARG A 26 7.42 26.03 -1.34
C ARG A 26 6.33 25.66 -2.34
N GLY A 27 6.62 25.73 -3.65
CA GLY A 27 5.68 25.34 -4.69
C GLY A 27 5.35 23.84 -4.65
N SER A 28 6.37 23.00 -4.51
CA SER A 28 6.18 21.55 -4.39
C SER A 28 5.34 21.17 -3.16
N GLY A 29 5.61 21.78 -2.00
CA GLY A 29 4.85 21.53 -0.76
C GLY A 29 3.39 21.98 -0.87
N LEU A 30 3.13 23.16 -1.44
CA LEU A 30 1.76 23.66 -1.61
C LEU A 30 0.94 22.76 -2.54
N ILE A 31 1.55 22.27 -3.63
CA ILE A 31 0.87 21.35 -4.57
C ILE A 31 0.58 20.01 -3.89
N THR A 32 1.54 19.38 -3.22
CA THR A 32 1.32 18.08 -2.57
C THR A 32 0.29 18.17 -1.43
N ILE A 33 0.37 19.20 -0.59
CA ILE A 33 -0.63 19.46 0.46
C ILE A 33 -2.01 19.66 -0.16
N SER A 34 -2.14 20.46 -1.21
CA SER A 34 -3.45 20.70 -1.83
C SER A 34 -4.05 19.43 -2.44
N CYS A 35 -3.24 18.60 -3.10
CA CYS A 35 -3.69 17.33 -3.68
C CYS A 35 -4.20 16.37 -2.60
N ILE A 36 -3.50 16.30 -1.46
CA ILE A 36 -3.85 15.37 -0.37
C ILE A 36 -4.96 15.94 0.51
N GLY A 37 -5.05 17.25 0.66
CA GLY A 37 -6.20 17.91 1.28
C GLY A 37 -7.48 17.68 0.47
N LEU A 38 -7.39 17.74 -0.86
CA LEU A 38 -8.52 17.40 -1.73
C LEU A 38 -8.87 15.91 -1.67
N SER A 39 -7.89 15.00 -1.57
CA SER A 39 -8.18 13.57 -1.40
C SER A 39 -8.83 13.27 -0.04
N PHE A 40 -8.43 13.97 1.04
CA PHE A 40 -9.09 13.90 2.35
C PHE A 40 -10.53 14.42 2.32
N PHE A 41 -10.78 15.53 1.61
CA PHE A 41 -12.14 16.02 1.44
C PHE A 41 -13.03 15.01 0.70
N PHE A 42 -12.54 14.43 -0.39
CA PHE A 42 -13.27 13.39 -1.12
C PHE A 42 -13.42 12.08 -0.34
N SER A 43 -12.46 11.71 0.52
CA SER A 43 -12.60 10.53 1.39
C SER A 43 -13.68 10.72 2.46
N GLY A 44 -13.84 11.94 2.99
CA GLY A 44 -14.95 12.28 3.90
C GLY A 44 -16.33 12.17 3.22
N LEU A 45 -16.44 12.59 1.96
CA LEU A 45 -17.67 12.40 1.17
C LEU A 45 -17.95 10.92 0.89
N ALA A 46 -16.93 10.16 0.51
CA ALA A 46 -17.04 8.71 0.34
C ALA A 46 -17.52 8.03 1.65
N PHE A 47 -17.04 8.48 2.81
CA PHE A 47 -17.45 7.96 4.12
C PHE A 47 -18.92 8.21 4.41
N TYR A 48 -19.43 9.38 4.02
CA TYR A 48 -20.86 9.65 4.13
C TYR A 48 -21.68 8.74 3.21
N GLU A 49 -21.32 8.60 1.94
CA GLU A 49 -22.07 7.79 0.97
C GLU A 49 -22.03 6.28 1.29
N VAL A 50 -20.84 5.73 1.47
CA VAL A 50 -20.65 4.27 1.63
C VAL A 50 -20.80 3.85 3.09
N GLY A 51 -20.19 4.59 4.03
CA GLY A 51 -20.15 4.24 5.44
C GLY A 51 -21.49 4.49 6.16
N VAL A 52 -22.13 5.63 5.89
CA VAL A 52 -23.43 6.01 6.48
C VAL A 52 -24.60 5.65 5.57
N GLY A 53 -24.48 5.91 4.27
CA GLY A 53 -25.51 5.60 3.28
C GLY A 53 -25.62 4.11 2.92
N GLY A 54 -24.63 3.29 3.28
CA GLY A 54 -24.69 1.83 3.12
C GLY A 54 -24.66 1.33 1.68
N SER A 55 -24.20 2.16 0.73
CA SER A 55 -24.09 1.79 -0.68
C SER A 55 -22.62 1.48 -1.05
N PRO A 56 -22.14 0.24 -0.91
CA PRO A 56 -20.80 -0.12 -1.37
C PRO A 56 -20.70 0.07 -2.89
N THR A 57 -19.59 0.64 -3.34
CA THR A 57 -19.37 0.91 -4.77
C THR A 57 -18.20 0.12 -5.29
N TYR A 58 -18.43 -0.57 -6.41
CA TYR A 58 -17.42 -1.30 -7.15
C TYR A 58 -17.08 -0.53 -8.43
N LEU A 59 -15.80 -0.25 -8.67
CA LEU A 59 -15.33 0.45 -9.85
C LEU A 59 -14.37 -0.43 -10.65
N TYR A 60 -14.87 -0.96 -11.75
CA TYR A 60 -14.06 -1.63 -12.77
C TYR A 60 -13.40 -0.60 -13.69
N LEU A 61 -12.08 -0.67 -13.89
CA LEU A 61 -11.37 0.18 -14.85
C LEU A 61 -11.08 -0.55 -16.15
N MET A 62 -10.29 -1.62 -16.09
CA MET A 62 -9.79 -2.35 -17.25
C MET A 62 -9.24 -3.72 -16.82
N PRO A 63 -9.15 -4.70 -17.73
CA PRO A 63 -8.45 -5.93 -17.44
C PRO A 63 -6.95 -5.66 -17.33
N TRP A 64 -6.29 -6.24 -16.33
CA TRP A 64 -4.84 -6.05 -16.10
C TRP A 64 -4.02 -7.22 -16.65
N LEU A 65 -4.39 -8.45 -16.31
CA LEU A 65 -3.76 -9.67 -16.81
C LEU A 65 -4.86 -10.67 -17.20
N GLU A 66 -4.81 -11.14 -18.44
CA GLU A 66 -5.68 -12.18 -18.95
C GLU A 66 -4.82 -13.30 -19.55
N SER A 67 -4.94 -14.50 -19.00
CA SER A 67 -4.34 -15.71 -19.58
C SER A 67 -5.20 -16.93 -19.26
N ASP A 68 -5.98 -17.42 -20.23
CA ASP A 68 -6.89 -18.58 -20.17
C ASP A 68 -7.66 -18.78 -18.84
N CYS A 69 -7.00 -19.28 -17.80
CA CYS A 69 -7.59 -19.52 -16.48
C CYS A 69 -7.30 -18.43 -15.43
N PHE A 70 -6.41 -17.49 -15.71
CA PHE A 70 -5.99 -16.43 -14.80
C PHE A 70 -6.47 -15.08 -15.32
N HIS A 71 -7.46 -14.52 -14.61
CA HIS A 71 -8.00 -13.19 -14.86
C HIS A 71 -7.73 -12.31 -13.66
N VAL A 72 -7.07 -11.18 -13.90
CA VAL A 72 -6.84 -10.14 -12.91
C VAL A 72 -7.33 -8.83 -13.49
N ASP A 73 -8.35 -8.28 -12.87
CA ASP A 73 -8.90 -6.99 -13.25
C ASP A 73 -8.28 -5.87 -12.43
N TRP A 74 -8.11 -4.70 -13.05
CA TRP A 74 -7.84 -3.49 -12.30
C TRP A 74 -9.18 -2.89 -11.86
N ALA A 75 -9.53 -3.15 -10.61
CA ALA A 75 -10.78 -2.71 -10.02
C ALA A 75 -10.56 -2.16 -8.60
N PHE A 76 -11.48 -1.31 -8.16
CA PHE A 76 -11.45 -0.73 -6.84
C PHE A 76 -12.76 -1.04 -6.11
N CYS A 77 -12.61 -1.59 -4.91
CA CYS A 77 -13.72 -1.87 -4.01
C CYS A 77 -13.79 -0.79 -2.93
N PHE A 78 -14.96 -0.16 -2.80
CA PHE A 78 -15.26 0.79 -1.73
C PHE A 78 -16.40 0.23 -0.89
N ASP A 79 -16.02 -0.50 0.17
CA ASP A 79 -16.88 -0.98 1.24
C ASP A 79 -16.74 -0.12 2.51
N SER A 80 -17.38 -0.53 3.61
CA SER A 80 -17.31 0.21 4.87
C SER A 80 -15.89 0.26 5.46
N LEU A 81 -15.09 -0.80 5.30
CA LEU A 81 -13.73 -0.88 5.84
C LEU A 81 -12.76 0.02 5.07
N THR A 82 -12.74 -0.12 3.75
CA THR A 82 -11.90 0.67 2.84
C THR A 82 -12.13 2.15 3.07
N VAL A 83 -13.37 2.60 3.19
CA VAL A 83 -13.68 4.02 3.32
C VAL A 83 -13.29 4.59 4.69
N VAL A 84 -13.41 3.81 5.77
CA VAL A 84 -12.82 4.18 7.07
C VAL A 84 -11.30 4.34 6.94
N MET A 85 -10.64 3.38 6.29
CA MET A 85 -9.18 3.42 6.11
C MET A 85 -8.74 4.57 5.20
N LEU A 86 -9.51 4.92 4.16
CA LEU A 86 -9.25 6.07 3.30
C LEU A 86 -9.23 7.37 4.09
N VAL A 87 -10.21 7.58 4.98
CA VAL A 87 -10.25 8.76 5.85
C VAL A 87 -9.03 8.81 6.77
N VAL A 88 -8.68 7.69 7.42
CA VAL A 88 -7.53 7.63 8.33
C VAL A 88 -6.21 7.92 7.60
N VAL A 89 -5.97 7.27 6.45
CA VAL A 89 -4.74 7.43 5.67
C VAL A 89 -4.62 8.85 5.13
N THR A 90 -5.69 9.40 4.54
CA THR A 90 -5.66 10.75 3.98
C THR A 90 -5.55 11.81 5.08
N PHE A 91 -6.20 11.63 6.23
CA PHE A 91 -6.08 12.53 7.38
C PHE A 91 -4.66 12.57 7.93
N ILE A 92 -4.08 11.42 8.29
CA ILE A 92 -2.70 11.36 8.80
C ILE A 92 -1.73 11.92 7.75
N SER A 93 -1.94 11.60 6.47
CA SER A 93 -1.12 12.10 5.39
C SER A 93 -1.17 13.63 5.26
N THR A 94 -2.34 14.27 5.35
CA THR A 94 -2.44 15.75 5.32
C THR A 94 -1.63 16.39 6.43
N LEU A 95 -1.72 15.86 7.66
CA LEU A 95 -0.97 16.36 8.81
C LEU A 95 0.54 16.19 8.63
N VAL A 96 0.97 15.02 8.16
CA VAL A 96 2.39 14.73 7.89
C VAL A 96 2.94 15.63 6.77
N HIS A 97 2.15 15.91 5.73
CA HIS A 97 2.55 16.84 4.66
C HIS A 97 2.69 18.28 5.18
N LEU A 98 1.73 18.76 5.99
CA LEU A 98 1.83 20.07 6.62
C LEU A 98 3.08 20.17 7.50
N TYR A 99 3.27 19.21 8.40
CA TYR A 99 4.43 19.17 9.31
C TYR A 99 5.75 19.14 8.54
N SER A 100 5.85 18.28 7.51
CA SER A 100 7.09 18.13 6.76
C SER A 100 7.47 19.34 5.91
N THR A 101 6.51 20.19 5.51
CA THR A 101 6.86 21.42 4.77
C THR A 101 7.64 22.40 5.63
N GLU A 102 7.34 22.48 6.92
CA GLU A 102 8.08 23.31 7.86
C GLU A 102 9.35 22.61 8.34
N TYR A 103 9.26 21.33 8.72
CA TYR A 103 10.39 20.54 9.21
C TYR A 103 11.55 20.46 8.19
N MET A 104 11.24 20.22 6.92
CA MET A 104 12.24 20.13 5.84
C MET A 104 12.49 21.48 5.14
N GLY A 105 11.92 22.59 5.64
CA GLY A 105 11.94 23.88 4.94
C GLY A 105 13.33 24.43 4.65
N GLY A 106 14.33 24.05 5.46
CA GLY A 106 15.73 24.42 5.26
C GLY A 106 16.53 23.48 4.33
N ASP A 107 15.96 22.33 3.95
CA ASP A 107 16.68 21.30 3.19
C ASP A 107 16.47 21.50 1.68
N PRO A 108 17.54 21.52 0.85
CA PRO A 108 17.43 21.82 -0.59
C PRO A 108 16.70 20.71 -1.36
N HIS A 109 16.53 19.53 -0.77
CA HIS A 109 15.90 18.37 -1.37
C HIS A 109 14.44 18.17 -0.95
N LEU A 110 13.78 19.19 -0.37
CA LEU A 110 12.36 19.15 0.00
C LEU A 110 11.44 18.67 -1.13
N PRO A 111 11.56 19.11 -2.40
CA PRO A 111 10.68 18.62 -3.48
C PRO A 111 10.73 17.11 -3.67
N ARG A 112 11.93 16.51 -3.53
CA ARG A 112 12.14 15.06 -3.61
C ARG A 112 11.47 14.35 -2.43
N PHE A 113 11.59 14.91 -1.23
CA PHE A 113 10.94 14.36 -0.03
C PHE A 113 9.41 14.34 -0.18
N MET A 114 8.84 15.47 -0.60
CA MET A 114 7.39 15.62 -0.84
C MET A 114 6.89 14.67 -1.93
N SER A 115 7.68 14.44 -2.98
CA SER A 115 7.36 13.46 -4.02
C SER A 115 7.30 12.04 -3.47
N TYR A 116 8.27 11.62 -2.65
CA TYR A 116 8.27 10.29 -2.03
C TYR A 116 7.14 10.11 -1.02
N LEU A 117 6.82 11.15 -0.25
CA LEU A 117 5.73 11.11 0.75
C LEU A 117 4.36 10.98 0.08
N SER A 118 4.12 11.74 -0.99
CA SER A 118 2.90 11.63 -1.77
C SER A 118 2.81 10.29 -2.51
N LEU A 119 3.93 9.76 -3.04
CA LEU A 119 3.99 8.43 -3.64
C LEU A 119 3.71 7.32 -2.63
N PHE A 120 4.23 7.43 -1.41
CA PHE A 120 3.91 6.52 -0.30
C PHE A 120 2.40 6.47 -0.06
N THR A 121 1.76 7.64 -0.04
CA THR A 121 0.32 7.73 0.22
C THR A 121 -0.50 7.16 -0.93
N PHE A 122 -0.06 7.35 -2.18
CA PHE A 122 -0.68 6.70 -3.34
C PHE A 122 -0.67 5.17 -3.23
N PHE A 123 0.47 4.56 -2.92
CA PHE A 123 0.54 3.10 -2.77
C PHE A 123 -0.24 2.58 -1.56
N MET A 124 -0.31 3.34 -0.47
CA MET A 124 -1.20 3.02 0.66
C MET A 124 -2.67 3.04 0.22
N LEU A 125 -3.08 4.00 -0.60
CA LEU A 125 -4.45 4.05 -1.12
C LEU A 125 -4.74 2.91 -2.11
N ILE A 126 -3.80 2.54 -2.97
CA ILE A 126 -3.93 1.34 -3.84
C ILE A 126 -4.12 0.09 -2.98
N LEU A 127 -3.33 -0.06 -1.92
CA LEU A 127 -3.39 -1.21 -1.02
C LEU A 127 -4.77 -1.32 -0.37
N VAL A 128 -5.29 -0.20 0.17
CA VAL A 128 -6.58 -0.17 0.86
C VAL A 128 -7.76 -0.39 -0.08
N THR A 129 -7.69 0.14 -1.30
CA THR A 129 -8.81 0.07 -2.27
C THR A 129 -8.74 -1.16 -3.19
N ALA A 130 -7.77 -2.05 -2.98
CA ALA A 130 -7.60 -3.24 -3.80
C ALA A 130 -8.85 -4.14 -3.78
N ASP A 131 -9.22 -4.65 -4.95
CA ASP A 131 -10.30 -5.65 -5.10
C ASP A 131 -9.80 -7.10 -5.11
N ASN A 132 -8.53 -7.28 -5.46
CA ASN A 132 -7.89 -8.58 -5.56
C ASN A 132 -6.54 -8.59 -4.84
N PHE A 133 -6.09 -9.80 -4.49
CA PHE A 133 -4.84 -10.00 -3.75
C PHE A 133 -3.61 -9.51 -4.53
N VAL A 134 -3.66 -9.52 -5.87
CA VAL A 134 -2.52 -9.10 -6.71
C VAL A 134 -2.37 -7.57 -6.69
N GLN A 135 -3.46 -6.82 -6.79
CA GLN A 135 -3.46 -5.36 -6.65
C GLN A 135 -3.06 -4.94 -5.23
N MET A 136 -3.52 -5.67 -4.21
CA MET A 136 -3.05 -5.47 -2.83
C MET A 136 -1.54 -5.66 -2.74
N PHE A 137 -0.99 -6.70 -3.37
CA PHE A 137 0.46 -6.95 -3.42
C PHE A 137 1.24 -5.82 -4.11
N VAL A 138 0.69 -5.21 -5.18
CA VAL A 138 1.29 -4.03 -5.81
C VAL A 138 1.36 -2.85 -4.84
N GLY A 139 0.27 -2.55 -4.14
CA GLY A 139 0.27 -1.52 -3.10
C GLY A 139 1.27 -1.85 -1.98
N TRP A 140 1.32 -3.10 -1.55
CA TRP A 140 2.19 -3.62 -0.50
C TRP A 140 3.69 -3.45 -0.79
N GLU A 141 4.11 -3.81 -1.99
CA GLU A 141 5.49 -3.62 -2.49
C GLU A 141 5.80 -2.15 -2.73
N GLY A 142 4.85 -1.39 -3.29
CA GLY A 142 5.00 0.05 -3.51
C GLY A 142 5.23 0.84 -2.22
N VAL A 143 4.52 0.50 -1.15
CA VAL A 143 4.74 1.04 0.21
C VAL A 143 6.13 0.68 0.72
N GLY A 144 6.58 -0.57 0.49
CA GLY A 144 7.93 -1.02 0.83
C GLY A 144 9.01 -0.20 0.12
N LEU A 145 8.87 -0.01 -1.18
CA LEU A 145 9.79 0.80 -1.99
C LEU A 145 9.83 2.26 -1.52
N CYS A 146 8.67 2.86 -1.26
CA CYS A 146 8.62 4.24 -0.76
C CYS A 146 9.26 4.37 0.63
N SER A 147 9.05 3.38 1.52
CA SER A 147 9.71 3.36 2.83
C SER A 147 11.23 3.30 2.70
N TYR A 148 11.76 2.50 1.78
CA TYR A 148 13.19 2.46 1.48
C TYR A 148 13.71 3.83 1.01
N LEU A 149 12.99 4.49 0.10
CA LEU A 149 13.38 5.81 -0.41
C LEU A 149 13.35 6.90 0.66
N LEU A 150 12.40 6.84 1.60
CA LEU A 150 12.26 7.80 2.69
C LEU A 150 13.31 7.60 3.79
N ILE A 151 13.58 6.35 4.20
CA ILE A 151 14.65 6.05 5.18
C ILE A 151 16.02 6.41 4.58
N ASN A 152 16.22 6.12 3.29
CA ASN A 152 17.46 6.45 2.57
C ASN A 152 17.51 7.89 2.04
N PHE A 153 16.69 8.81 2.58
CA PHE A 153 16.61 10.18 2.06
C PHE A 153 17.94 10.92 2.14
N TRP A 154 18.60 10.87 3.30
CA TRP A 154 19.96 11.38 3.49
C TRP A 154 21.01 10.30 3.15
N PHE A 155 21.05 9.91 1.88
CA PHE A 155 21.93 8.85 1.34
C PHE A 155 23.44 9.08 1.57
N THR A 156 23.85 10.28 1.98
CA THR A 156 25.23 10.60 2.36
C THR A 156 25.61 10.01 3.72
N ARG A 157 24.63 9.72 4.59
CA ARG A 157 24.84 9.05 5.87
C ARG A 157 24.85 7.54 5.67
N ILE A 158 26.00 6.92 5.93
CA ILE A 158 26.17 5.47 5.80
C ILE A 158 25.20 4.69 6.71
N GLN A 159 24.86 5.23 7.88
CA GLN A 159 23.89 4.62 8.80
C GLN A 159 22.49 4.55 8.19
N ALA A 160 21.99 5.64 7.58
CA ALA A 160 20.71 5.66 6.87
C ALA A 160 20.68 4.64 5.72
N ASN A 161 21.76 4.50 4.96
CA ASN A 161 21.84 3.51 3.87
C ASN A 161 21.75 2.07 4.40
N LYS A 162 22.46 1.77 5.50
CA LYS A 162 22.42 0.45 6.15
C LYS A 162 21.04 0.16 6.72
N ALA A 163 20.41 1.14 7.35
CA ALA A 163 19.06 1.04 7.89
C ALA A 163 18.03 0.76 6.77
N ALA A 164 18.09 1.51 5.68
CA ALA A 164 17.20 1.34 4.54
C ALA A 164 17.33 -0.05 3.90
N ILE A 165 18.56 -0.53 3.67
CA ILE A 165 18.79 -1.88 3.13
C ILE A 165 18.26 -2.96 4.08
N LYS A 166 18.48 -2.81 5.40
CA LYS A 166 17.95 -3.73 6.39
C LYS A 166 16.42 -3.75 6.39
N ALA A 167 15.78 -2.58 6.37
CA ALA A 167 14.33 -2.48 6.28
C ALA A 167 13.76 -3.13 5.02
N MET A 168 14.39 -2.89 3.86
CA MET A 168 13.98 -3.52 2.61
C MET A 168 14.10 -5.04 2.67
N LEU A 169 15.23 -5.57 3.16
CA LEU A 169 15.46 -7.02 3.25
C LEU A 169 14.47 -7.71 4.18
N VAL A 170 14.25 -7.16 5.38
CA VAL A 170 13.33 -7.77 6.36
C VAL A 170 11.89 -7.71 5.86
N ASN A 171 11.47 -6.60 5.25
CA ASN A 171 10.16 -6.51 4.62
C ASN A 171 10.02 -7.51 3.46
N ARG A 172 11.06 -7.69 2.64
CA ARG A 172 11.01 -8.60 1.49
C ARG A 172 10.84 -10.07 1.89
N VAL A 173 11.37 -10.48 3.04
CA VAL A 173 11.14 -11.82 3.59
C VAL A 173 9.66 -12.02 3.92
N GLY A 174 9.00 -11.03 4.51
CA GLY A 174 7.56 -11.05 4.72
C GLY A 174 6.78 -11.07 3.41
N ASP A 175 7.19 -10.24 2.46
CA ASP A 175 6.53 -10.10 1.15
C ASP A 175 6.60 -11.42 0.34
N PHE A 176 7.65 -12.23 0.54
CA PHE A 176 7.72 -13.58 -0.02
C PHE A 176 6.68 -14.53 0.59
N GLY A 177 6.44 -14.44 1.90
CA GLY A 177 5.35 -15.18 2.57
C GLY A 177 3.98 -14.79 2.02
N LEU A 178 3.74 -13.48 1.86
CA LEU A 178 2.53 -12.96 1.24
C LEU A 178 2.36 -13.50 -0.20
N ALA A 179 3.40 -13.44 -1.03
CA ALA A 179 3.37 -13.93 -2.41
C ALA A 179 3.06 -15.43 -2.49
N LEU A 180 3.67 -16.26 -1.63
CA LEU A 180 3.34 -17.68 -1.52
C LEU A 180 1.88 -17.90 -1.10
N GLY A 181 1.35 -17.07 -0.21
CA GLY A 181 -0.06 -17.08 0.17
C GLY A 181 -0.98 -16.83 -1.03
N ILE A 182 -0.66 -15.82 -1.86
CA ILE A 182 -1.42 -15.49 -3.07
C ILE A 182 -1.35 -16.62 -4.10
N PHE A 183 -0.19 -17.25 -4.28
CA PHE A 183 -0.08 -18.44 -5.13
C PHE A 183 -0.91 -19.61 -4.60
N GLY A 184 -0.92 -19.82 -3.28
CA GLY A 184 -1.78 -20.82 -2.65
C GLY A 184 -3.26 -20.56 -2.88
N ILE A 185 -3.70 -19.29 -2.82
CA ILE A 185 -5.06 -18.88 -3.15
C ILE A 185 -5.36 -19.23 -4.60
N PHE A 186 -4.52 -18.82 -5.55
CA PHE A 186 -4.77 -19.11 -6.96
C PHE A 186 -4.86 -20.62 -7.24
N ILE A 187 -3.98 -21.44 -6.65
CA ILE A 187 -3.99 -22.90 -6.83
C ILE A 187 -5.27 -23.55 -6.28
N CYS A 188 -5.80 -23.05 -5.16
CA CYS A 188 -6.99 -23.63 -4.52
C CYS A 188 -8.30 -23.12 -5.11
N PHE A 189 -8.35 -21.85 -5.49
CA PHE A 189 -9.59 -21.15 -5.86
C PHE A 189 -9.71 -20.87 -7.36
N ASN A 190 -8.61 -20.97 -8.13
CA ASN A 190 -8.50 -20.52 -9.53
C ASN A 190 -8.93 -19.06 -9.75
N ALA A 191 -8.86 -18.25 -8.69
CA ALA A 191 -9.28 -16.86 -8.68
C ALA A 191 -8.45 -16.10 -7.64
N VAL A 192 -8.36 -14.77 -7.80
CA VAL A 192 -7.58 -13.89 -6.91
C VAL A 192 -8.38 -12.69 -6.41
N ASP A 193 -9.63 -12.53 -6.84
CA ASP A 193 -10.56 -11.53 -6.36
C ASP A 193 -11.14 -11.92 -4.99
N TYR A 194 -11.42 -10.91 -4.16
CA TYR A 194 -11.92 -11.16 -2.81
C TYR A 194 -13.30 -11.81 -2.79
N ALA A 195 -14.17 -11.43 -3.72
CA ALA A 195 -15.55 -11.90 -3.76
C ALA A 195 -15.63 -13.42 -3.96
N THR A 196 -14.93 -13.96 -4.97
CA THR A 196 -14.93 -15.42 -5.23
C THR A 196 -14.23 -16.19 -4.11
N VAL A 197 -13.07 -15.72 -3.65
CA VAL A 197 -12.27 -16.42 -2.63
C VAL A 197 -13.04 -16.51 -1.32
N PHE A 198 -13.68 -15.43 -0.87
CA PHE A 198 -14.47 -15.44 0.36
C PHE A 198 -15.75 -16.26 0.24
N ALA A 199 -16.39 -16.29 -0.93
CA ALA A 199 -17.57 -17.13 -1.16
C ALA A 199 -17.25 -18.64 -1.18
N LEU A 200 -16.10 -19.02 -1.75
CA LEU A 200 -15.68 -20.42 -1.88
C LEU A 200 -14.91 -20.94 -0.66
N ALA A 201 -14.39 -20.07 0.20
CA ALA A 201 -13.55 -20.46 1.34
C ALA A 201 -14.19 -21.52 2.25
N PRO A 202 -15.50 -21.46 2.61
CA PRO A 202 -16.12 -22.49 3.43
C PRO A 202 -16.11 -23.90 2.80
N GLN A 203 -16.19 -23.97 1.47
CA GLN A 203 -16.26 -25.23 0.72
C GLN A 203 -14.91 -25.97 0.69
N LEU A 204 -13.81 -25.22 0.78
CA LEU A 204 -12.45 -25.76 0.73
C LEU A 204 -11.86 -26.07 2.11
N SER A 205 -12.68 -26.03 3.17
CA SER A 205 -12.25 -26.28 4.55
C SER A 205 -11.58 -27.65 4.78
N THR A 206 -11.95 -28.67 3.99
CA THR A 206 -11.39 -30.03 4.06
C THR A 206 -10.27 -30.29 3.05
N SER A 207 -9.95 -29.32 2.19
CA SER A 207 -8.92 -29.48 1.17
C SER A 207 -7.52 -29.53 1.79
N THR A 208 -6.68 -30.43 1.29
CA THR A 208 -5.29 -30.58 1.75
C THR A 208 -4.31 -30.34 0.63
N LEU A 209 -3.30 -29.52 0.89
CA LEU A 209 -2.14 -29.35 0.02
C LEU A 209 -1.02 -30.27 0.51
N SER A 210 -0.45 -31.07 -0.38
CA SER A 210 0.72 -31.89 -0.09
C SER A 210 2.00 -31.14 -0.47
N PHE A 211 2.86 -30.86 0.50
CA PHE A 211 4.17 -30.26 0.30
C PHE A 211 5.24 -31.20 0.90
N PHE A 212 6.22 -31.63 0.10
CA PHE A 212 7.24 -32.62 0.50
C PHE A 212 6.68 -33.85 1.26
N ASN A 213 5.63 -34.48 0.72
CA ASN A 213 4.93 -35.62 1.35
C ASN A 213 4.23 -35.34 2.69
N ILE A 214 4.19 -34.09 3.15
CA ILE A 214 3.42 -33.68 4.33
C ILE A 214 2.12 -33.04 3.84
N LYS A 215 0.98 -33.50 4.38
CA LYS A 215 -0.33 -32.92 4.08
C LYS A 215 -0.64 -31.81 5.07
N PHE A 216 -0.82 -30.61 4.56
CA PHE A 216 -1.31 -29.47 5.33
C PHE A 216 -2.74 -29.14 4.92
N ASN A 217 -3.53 -28.62 5.86
CA ASN A 217 -4.81 -28.01 5.51
C ASN A 217 -4.53 -26.74 4.67
N ALA A 218 -5.16 -26.64 3.50
CA ALA A 218 -4.87 -25.57 2.54
C ALA A 218 -5.14 -24.18 3.11
N LEU A 219 -6.29 -23.98 3.77
CA LEU A 219 -6.68 -22.69 4.34
C LEU A 219 -5.75 -22.27 5.49
N ASN A 220 -5.36 -23.21 6.34
CA ASN A 220 -4.42 -22.92 7.44
C ASN A 220 -3.06 -22.50 6.88
N LEU A 221 -2.56 -23.19 5.86
CA LEU A 221 -1.28 -22.85 5.24
C LEU A 221 -1.33 -21.46 4.59
N ILE A 222 -2.38 -21.18 3.80
CA ILE A 222 -2.59 -19.86 3.17
C ILE A 222 -2.69 -18.78 4.25
N GLY A 223 -3.50 -18.99 5.28
CA GLY A 223 -3.68 -18.04 6.38
C GLY A 223 -2.37 -17.73 7.11
N ILE A 224 -1.54 -18.74 7.39
CA ILE A 224 -0.23 -18.55 8.01
C ILE A 224 0.71 -17.79 7.07
N LEU A 225 0.71 -18.08 5.78
CA LEU A 225 1.56 -17.39 4.79
C LEU A 225 1.19 -15.90 4.66
N LEU A 226 -0.11 -15.58 4.54
CA LEU A 226 -0.59 -14.20 4.57
C LEU A 226 -0.22 -13.50 5.89
N PHE A 227 -0.35 -14.22 7.01
CA PHE A 227 0.01 -13.70 8.33
C PHE A 227 1.51 -13.37 8.44
N VAL A 228 2.40 -14.22 7.92
CA VAL A 228 3.85 -13.93 7.87
C VAL A 228 4.13 -12.64 7.10
N GLY A 229 3.41 -12.41 6.00
CA GLY A 229 3.45 -11.12 5.29
C GLY A 229 3.10 -9.95 6.20
N ALA A 230 1.94 -10.04 6.88
CA ALA A 230 1.48 -9.01 7.81
C ALA A 230 2.46 -8.77 8.97
N VAL A 231 3.02 -9.81 9.56
CA VAL A 231 4.04 -9.75 10.63
C VAL A 231 5.27 -8.97 10.16
N GLY A 232 5.70 -9.17 8.91
CA GLY A 232 6.84 -8.47 8.32
C GLY A 232 6.65 -6.96 8.25
N LYS A 233 5.59 -6.49 7.58
CA LYS A 233 5.32 -5.04 7.44
C LYS A 233 4.91 -4.35 8.75
N SER A 234 4.23 -5.07 9.65
CA SER A 234 3.83 -4.52 10.95
C SER A 234 4.93 -4.54 12.00
N ALA A 235 6.15 -4.96 11.64
CA ALA A 235 7.31 -5.03 12.53
C ALA A 235 7.02 -5.81 13.83
N GLN A 236 6.33 -6.94 13.72
CA GLN A 236 6.02 -7.80 14.87
C GLN A 236 7.25 -8.63 15.32
N LEU A 237 7.12 -9.30 16.47
CA LEU A 237 8.19 -10.13 17.05
C LEU A 237 8.79 -11.10 16.03
N GLY A 238 10.12 -11.20 15.99
CA GLY A 238 10.87 -11.91 14.95
C GLY A 238 11.31 -11.04 13.77
N LEU A 239 10.43 -10.19 13.24
CA LEU A 239 10.71 -9.29 12.10
C LEU A 239 10.77 -7.79 12.47
N HIS A 240 10.67 -7.44 13.76
CA HIS A 240 10.69 -6.06 14.28
C HIS A 240 12.03 -5.31 14.11
N THR A 241 13.13 -6.00 13.80
CA THR A 241 14.49 -5.45 13.95
C THR A 241 14.82 -4.27 13.06
N TRP A 242 14.04 -4.01 12.01
CA TRP A 242 14.22 -2.87 11.11
C TRP A 242 13.57 -1.59 11.60
N LEU A 243 12.56 -1.66 12.46
CA LEU A 243 11.78 -0.50 12.89
C LEU A 243 12.59 0.53 13.71
N PRO A 244 13.45 0.12 14.68
CA PRO A 244 14.29 1.08 15.40
C PRO A 244 15.28 1.81 14.49
N ASP A 245 15.86 1.10 13.52
CA ASP A 245 16.84 1.67 12.59
C ASP A 245 16.18 2.59 11.56
N ALA A 246 14.88 2.41 11.28
CA ALA A 246 14.12 3.27 10.38
C ALA A 246 14.00 4.72 10.88
N MET A 247 14.27 4.97 12.17
CA MET A 247 14.29 6.32 12.78
C MET A 247 15.47 7.19 12.31
N GLU A 248 16.35 6.67 11.45
CA GLU A 248 17.36 7.45 10.73
C GLU A 248 16.77 8.35 9.62
N GLY A 249 15.53 8.06 9.19
CA GLY A 249 14.78 8.93 8.31
C GLY A 249 14.34 10.25 9.00
N PRO A 250 13.93 11.26 8.21
CA PRO A 250 13.38 12.51 8.73
C PRO A 250 12.03 12.35 9.45
#